data_AF-A0A554M8M4-F1
#
_entry.id   AF-A0A554M8M4-F1
#
_cell.length_a   1.000
_cell.length_b   1.000
_cell.length_c   1.000
_cell.angle_alpha   90.00
_cell.angle_beta   90.00
_cell.angle_gamma   90.00
#
_symmetry.space_group_name_H-M   'P 1'
#
loop_
_entity.id
_entity.type
_entity.pdbx_description
1 polymer ?
#
loop_
_entity_poly.entity_id
_entity_poly.type
_entity_poly.pdbx_seq_one_letter_code
_entity_poly.pdbx_strand_id
1 'polypeptide(L)'
;MKMMKMNNKFYSGMLVFFGIIILVVFYFFQKNNTANIQRENEDKFKDIAVNIDLEALKFKPLSFPDRECNILNYGAEESGKKLATEAIRQAIDDCAKQGGGKVVIPTGKWKTGAIHLKSNINLYLEDNSQLIFSSNPQNYLPVVFSRFEGMELYNYSPFIYAKDCENVALGGKGEIIGQGEKWNDWNDKQKSAVNELYDMADKDVPVEKRIFGTEKAALRPNFIEFVGCRNVEISGLTIIDGPMWTLHPLYSENVYIHDLNIKTKSHNTDGVVIDSSKNVLVENCKFETGDDAVSIKSGLDNDGWRVGRSSENIVIRKISTKRGHGSVNIGSEMSGGVKNVLVYDCDFFNTQSGVRIKTLRGRGGFVENATFYDIRMLDVNDPIIMDLRYPAYTVTPKTKAMPNIKNILFSDINSIASRNAIFIRGFSEKDNLSEISFKNISMKALNGVLIDGAENLKFENIDIDIEVKKDKSLVSVSESFNLIFKKIKCNDNIEICFRILGEELGGIDLKESGISNINERMQFTQDEKFFEN
;
A
#
# COMPACT_ATOMS: atom_id res chain seq x y z
N MET A 1 82.16 15.90 17.34
CA MET A 1 81.61 16.46 16.08
C MET A 1 80.17 15.96 15.93
N LYS A 2 79.18 16.64 16.53
CA LYS A 2 78.22 17.52 15.81
C LYS A 2 77.78 16.97 14.44
N MET A 3 76.81 16.06 14.41
CA MET A 3 75.80 15.91 13.35
C MET A 3 74.95 14.65 13.61
N MET A 4 74.05 14.65 14.60
CA MET A 4 72.97 13.65 14.67
C MET A 4 71.81 14.01 15.62
N LYS A 5 71.51 15.31 15.76
CA LYS A 5 70.34 15.79 16.55
C LYS A 5 69.61 16.93 15.85
N MET A 6 69.36 16.78 14.55
CA MET A 6 68.38 17.59 13.83
C MET A 6 67.77 16.68 12.77
N ASN A 7 66.65 16.04 13.07
CA ASN A 7 65.67 15.62 12.06
C ASN A 7 64.32 15.13 12.63
N ASN A 8 64.23 14.70 13.90
CA ASN A 8 62.93 14.16 14.39
C ASN A 8 61.83 15.20 14.66
N LYS A 9 62.16 16.48 14.97
CA LYS A 9 61.13 17.51 15.21
C LYS A 9 60.50 18.07 13.93
N PHE A 10 61.22 18.04 12.81
CA PHE A 10 60.69 18.56 11.53
C PHE A 10 59.74 17.55 10.88
N TYR A 11 60.07 16.25 10.93
CA TYR A 11 59.19 15.19 10.42
C TYR A 11 57.92 14.98 11.27
N SER A 12 57.98 15.14 12.61
CA SER A 12 56.78 15.00 13.44
C SER A 12 55.80 16.17 13.27
N GLY A 13 56.30 17.40 13.09
CA GLY A 13 55.46 18.57 12.81
C GLY A 13 54.79 18.49 11.44
N MET A 14 55.50 17.99 10.42
CA MET A 14 54.97 17.84 9.07
C MET A 14 53.91 16.72 8.98
N LEU A 15 54.09 15.60 9.70
CA LEU A 15 53.10 14.52 9.80
C LEU A 15 51.82 14.96 10.51
N VAL A 16 51.92 15.74 11.58
CA VAL A 16 50.74 16.29 12.28
C VAL A 16 50.01 17.32 11.40
N PHE A 17 50.75 18.16 10.66
CA PHE A 17 50.15 19.15 9.76
C PHE A 17 49.44 18.50 8.55
N PHE A 18 50.04 17.47 7.93
CA PHE A 18 49.39 16.68 6.89
C PHE A 18 48.20 15.87 7.42
N GLY A 19 48.29 15.32 8.64
CA GLY A 19 47.17 14.63 9.29
C GLY A 19 45.96 15.54 9.52
N ILE A 20 46.19 16.78 9.96
CA ILE A 20 45.13 17.79 10.15
C ILE A 20 44.55 18.22 8.81
N ILE A 21 45.37 18.44 7.76
CA ILE A 21 44.86 18.78 6.42
C ILE A 21 44.02 17.64 5.85
N ILE A 22 44.44 16.37 6.00
CA ILE A 22 43.67 15.22 5.54
C ILE A 22 42.33 15.12 6.29
N LEU A 23 42.32 15.31 7.61
CA LEU A 23 41.08 15.30 8.41
C LEU A 23 40.14 16.45 8.04
N VAL A 24 40.67 17.65 7.78
CA VAL A 24 39.88 18.81 7.35
C VAL A 24 39.32 18.59 5.95
N VAL A 25 40.11 18.08 5.01
CA VAL A 25 39.66 17.73 3.66
C VAL A 25 38.61 16.62 3.71
N PHE A 26 38.78 15.58 4.52
CA PHE A 26 37.79 14.52 4.71
C PHE A 26 36.49 15.04 5.34
N TYR A 27 36.58 15.95 6.31
CA TYR A 27 35.43 16.60 6.93
C TYR A 27 34.65 17.47 5.92
N PHE A 28 35.35 18.26 5.10
CA PHE A 28 34.72 19.04 4.02
C PHE A 28 34.17 18.15 2.90
N PHE A 29 34.83 17.03 2.57
CA PHE A 29 34.32 16.04 1.60
C PHE A 29 33.06 15.36 2.12
N GLN A 30 33.02 14.94 3.40
CA GLN A 30 31.83 14.38 4.02
C GLN A 30 30.69 15.39 4.04
N LYS A 31 30.96 16.64 4.45
CA LYS A 31 29.94 17.70 4.55
C LYS A 31 29.40 18.11 3.17
N ASN A 32 30.26 18.18 2.15
CA ASN A 32 29.84 18.45 0.78
C ASN A 32 29.06 17.28 0.17
N ASN A 33 29.44 16.03 0.46
CA ASN A 33 28.66 14.86 0.02
C ASN A 33 27.31 14.78 0.73
N THR A 34 27.24 15.06 2.04
CA THR A 34 25.94 15.11 2.73
C THR A 34 25.07 16.25 2.20
N ALA A 35 25.62 17.45 2.00
CA ALA A 35 24.89 18.57 1.44
C ALA A 35 24.46 18.37 -0.03
N ASN A 36 25.28 17.69 -0.85
CA ASN A 36 24.91 17.35 -2.22
C ASN A 36 23.86 16.23 -2.27
N ILE A 37 23.95 15.21 -1.40
CA ILE A 37 22.90 14.19 -1.25
C ILE A 37 21.60 14.81 -0.73
N GLN A 38 21.68 15.78 0.20
CA GLN A 38 20.52 16.53 0.69
C GLN A 38 19.90 17.39 -0.41
N ARG A 39 20.71 18.10 -1.21
CA ARG A 39 20.23 18.90 -2.35
C ARG A 39 19.68 18.07 -3.51
N GLU A 40 20.30 16.94 -3.86
CA GLU A 40 19.75 16.00 -4.85
C GLU A 40 18.41 15.40 -4.38
N ASN A 41 18.26 15.14 -3.08
CA ASN A 41 16.97 14.71 -2.53
C ASN A 41 15.95 15.87 -2.50
N GLU A 42 16.33 17.10 -2.13
CA GLU A 42 15.44 18.26 -2.15
C GLU A 42 14.99 18.65 -3.58
N ASP A 43 15.86 18.51 -4.58
CA ASP A 43 15.54 18.80 -5.99
C ASP A 43 14.63 17.72 -6.61
N LYS A 44 14.76 16.44 -6.21
CA LYS A 44 13.86 15.35 -6.65
C LYS A 44 12.42 15.50 -6.17
N PHE A 45 12.20 16.30 -5.14
CA PHE A 45 10.92 16.43 -4.44
C PHE A 45 10.26 17.81 -4.62
N LYS A 46 10.82 18.67 -5.47
CA LYS A 46 10.30 20.04 -5.74
C LYS A 46 8.89 20.09 -6.31
N ASP A 47 8.43 19.01 -6.94
CA ASP A 47 7.13 18.91 -7.59
C ASP A 47 6.19 17.91 -6.87
N ILE A 48 6.36 17.60 -5.58
CA ILE A 48 5.40 16.71 -4.89
C ILE A 48 4.09 17.45 -4.57
N ALA A 49 2.94 16.86 -4.90
CA ALA A 49 1.60 17.40 -4.58
C ALA A 49 1.21 17.24 -3.09
N VAL A 50 2.05 16.58 -2.28
CA VAL A 50 1.79 16.29 -0.86
C VAL A 50 2.69 17.07 0.08
N ASN A 51 2.11 17.54 1.19
CA ASN A 51 2.86 18.10 2.32
C ASN A 51 2.98 17.04 3.42
N ILE A 52 3.87 16.07 3.21
CA ILE A 52 4.20 15.05 4.22
C ILE A 52 5.50 15.44 4.89
N ASP A 53 5.50 15.52 6.23
CA ASP A 53 6.73 15.63 7.00
C ASP A 53 7.48 14.28 6.95
N LEU A 54 8.40 14.15 5.99
CA LEU A 54 9.22 12.96 5.83
C LEU A 54 10.17 12.74 7.02
N GLU A 55 10.53 13.79 7.77
CA GLU A 55 11.34 13.65 8.99
C GLU A 55 10.52 13.01 10.10
N ALA A 56 9.24 13.37 10.25
CA ALA A 56 8.33 12.73 11.19
C ALA A 56 8.07 11.25 10.87
N LEU A 57 8.30 10.82 9.63
CA LEU A 57 8.21 9.42 9.19
C LEU A 57 9.57 8.70 9.14
N LYS A 58 10.64 9.27 9.71
CA LYS A 58 11.88 8.53 9.99
C LYS A 58 11.71 7.70 11.24
N PHE A 59 11.11 6.53 11.08
CA PHE A 59 10.96 5.56 12.15
C PHE A 59 12.34 5.10 12.65
N LYS A 60 12.49 5.08 13.98
CA LYS A 60 13.58 4.39 14.65
C LYS A 60 13.03 3.04 15.13
N PRO A 61 13.80 1.94 15.01
CA PRO A 61 13.42 0.68 15.60
C PRO A 61 13.04 0.86 17.08
N LEU A 62 12.00 0.16 17.51
CA LEU A 62 11.52 0.25 18.88
C LEU A 62 12.56 -0.34 19.84
N SER A 63 12.75 0.32 20.98
CA SER A 63 13.60 -0.17 22.05
C SER A 63 12.75 -0.87 23.11
N PHE A 64 13.21 -2.04 23.54
CA PHE A 64 12.54 -2.86 24.54
C PHE A 64 13.48 -3.12 25.72
N PRO A 65 12.96 -3.38 26.92
CA PRO A 65 13.75 -3.87 28.04
C PRO A 65 14.58 -5.11 27.63
N ASP A 66 15.79 -5.22 28.17
CA ASP A 66 16.68 -6.38 27.97
C ASP A 66 16.18 -7.59 28.79
N ARG A 67 15.02 -8.11 28.38
CA ARG A 67 14.35 -9.27 28.96
C ARG A 67 13.89 -10.18 27.83
N GLU A 68 14.15 -11.46 27.98
CA GLU A 68 13.70 -12.49 27.05
C GLU A 68 12.78 -13.50 27.73
N CYS A 69 11.61 -13.73 27.13
CA CYS A 69 10.65 -14.75 27.52
C CYS A 69 10.59 -15.79 26.39
N ASN A 70 11.48 -16.78 26.42
CA ASN A 70 11.51 -17.85 25.43
C ASN A 70 10.38 -18.87 25.71
N ILE A 71 9.59 -19.20 24.70
CA ILE A 71 8.41 -20.08 24.83
C ILE A 71 8.72 -21.49 25.37
N LEU A 72 9.97 -21.95 25.22
CA LEU A 72 10.43 -23.22 25.80
C LEU A 72 10.32 -23.23 27.33
N ASN A 73 10.57 -22.08 27.97
CA ASN A 73 10.48 -21.92 29.42
C ASN A 73 9.03 -21.97 29.94
N TYR A 74 8.05 -21.94 29.03
CA TYR A 74 6.61 -21.99 29.32
C TYR A 74 5.95 -23.25 28.75
N GLY A 75 6.75 -24.27 28.42
CA GLY A 75 6.26 -25.59 28.03
C GLY A 75 5.83 -25.74 26.58
N ALA A 76 6.34 -24.89 25.67
CA ALA A 76 6.20 -25.13 24.24
C ALA A 76 6.97 -26.40 23.82
N GLU A 77 6.35 -27.25 23.01
CA GLU A 77 6.97 -28.48 22.50
C GLU A 77 7.07 -28.45 20.97
N GLU A 78 8.29 -28.64 20.45
CA GLU A 78 8.55 -28.66 19.00
C GLU A 78 7.87 -29.85 18.29
N SER A 79 7.49 -30.89 19.05
CA SER A 79 6.85 -32.10 18.52
C SER A 79 5.57 -31.83 17.71
N GLY A 80 4.96 -30.65 17.88
CA GLY A 80 3.74 -30.24 17.18
C GLY A 80 2.51 -31.08 17.53
N LYS A 81 2.58 -31.88 18.61
CA LYS A 81 1.46 -32.66 19.16
C LYS A 81 0.47 -31.79 19.92
N LYS A 82 0.96 -30.76 20.60
CA LYS A 82 0.17 -29.76 21.33
C LYS A 82 0.42 -28.38 20.71
N LEU A 83 -0.60 -27.54 20.68
CA LEU A 83 -0.44 -26.14 20.28
C LEU A 83 0.37 -25.38 21.34
N ALA A 84 1.34 -24.59 20.90
CA ALA A 84 2.15 -23.70 21.71
C ALA A 84 1.39 -22.44 22.17
N THR A 85 0.10 -22.30 21.84
CA THR A 85 -0.74 -21.14 22.13
C THR A 85 -0.62 -20.69 23.59
N GLU A 86 -0.75 -21.63 24.53
CA GLU A 86 -0.71 -21.33 25.95
C GLU A 86 0.68 -20.94 26.44
N ALA A 87 1.74 -21.58 25.91
CA ALA A 87 3.12 -21.23 26.22
C ALA A 87 3.47 -19.82 25.71
N ILE A 88 3.04 -19.47 24.50
CA ILE A 88 3.20 -18.14 23.92
C ILE A 88 2.45 -17.10 24.76
N ARG A 89 1.19 -17.37 25.13
CA ARG A 89 0.38 -16.50 25.99
C ARG A 89 1.06 -16.24 27.34
N GLN A 90 1.59 -17.27 27.98
CA GLN A 90 2.30 -17.14 29.25
C GLN A 90 3.61 -16.36 29.12
N ALA A 91 4.37 -16.56 28.04
CA ALA A 91 5.58 -15.79 27.77
C ALA A 91 5.29 -14.30 27.55
N ILE A 92 4.24 -13.97 26.79
CA ILE A 92 3.75 -12.59 26.59
C ILE A 92 3.33 -11.98 27.93
N ASP A 93 2.53 -12.71 28.72
CA ASP A 93 2.05 -12.25 30.02
C ASP A 93 3.20 -11.94 30.98
N ASP A 94 4.21 -12.81 31.05
CA ASP A 94 5.36 -12.64 31.92
C ASP A 94 6.24 -11.46 31.50
N CYS A 95 6.56 -11.33 30.20
CA CYS A 95 7.29 -10.18 29.70
C CYS A 95 6.53 -8.87 29.94
N ALA A 96 5.23 -8.83 29.67
CA ALA A 96 4.41 -7.63 29.88
C ALA A 96 4.33 -7.22 31.36
N LYS A 97 4.16 -8.19 32.27
CA LYS A 97 4.13 -7.93 33.73
C LYS A 97 5.42 -7.29 34.25
N GLN A 98 6.54 -7.52 33.57
CA GLN A 98 7.86 -6.98 33.93
C GLN A 98 8.20 -5.68 33.18
N GLY A 99 7.20 -5.05 32.54
CA GLY A 99 7.37 -3.78 31.83
C GLY A 99 7.67 -3.93 30.33
N GLY A 100 7.69 -5.15 29.80
CA GLY A 100 7.94 -5.43 28.40
C GLY A 100 9.20 -6.27 28.17
N GLY A 101 9.44 -6.61 26.91
CA GLY A 101 10.59 -7.39 26.50
C GLY A 101 10.34 -8.18 25.23
N LYS A 102 11.27 -9.09 24.95
CA LYS A 102 11.27 -9.93 23.76
C LYS A 102 10.70 -11.31 24.07
N VAL A 103 9.60 -11.67 23.43
CA VAL A 103 9.06 -13.03 23.46
C VAL A 103 9.69 -13.80 22.31
N VAL A 104 10.49 -14.82 22.63
CA VAL A 104 11.32 -15.51 21.63
C VAL A 104 10.63 -16.79 21.17
N ILE A 105 10.40 -16.89 19.86
CA ILE A 105 10.04 -18.12 19.15
C ILE A 105 11.33 -18.69 18.57
N PRO A 106 11.92 -19.73 19.18
CA PRO A 106 13.22 -20.22 18.76
C PRO A 106 13.15 -20.99 17.44
N THR A 107 14.29 -21.31 16.84
CA THR A 107 14.39 -22.24 15.70
C THR A 107 13.57 -23.51 15.94
N GLY A 108 12.84 -23.96 14.93
CA GLY A 108 11.95 -25.13 15.03
C GLY A 108 10.54 -24.84 14.48
N LYS A 109 9.63 -25.81 14.61
CA LYS A 109 8.25 -25.70 14.12
C LYS A 109 7.26 -25.63 15.28
N TRP A 110 6.50 -24.54 15.33
CA TRP A 110 5.61 -24.22 16.45
C TRP A 110 4.18 -24.07 15.95
N LYS A 111 3.31 -25.04 16.26
CA LYS A 111 1.88 -24.92 15.94
C LYS A 111 1.17 -24.08 16.99
N THR A 112 0.28 -23.17 16.58
CA THR A 112 -0.45 -22.29 17.52
C THR A 112 -1.87 -21.99 17.05
N GLY A 113 -2.72 -21.55 17.97
CA GLY A 113 -3.96 -20.81 17.68
C GLY A 113 -3.71 -19.31 17.71
N ALA A 114 -4.75 -18.52 18.04
CA ALA A 114 -4.62 -17.06 18.15
C ALA A 114 -3.56 -16.62 19.18
N ILE A 115 -2.81 -15.57 18.84
CA ILE A 115 -1.84 -14.91 19.70
C ILE A 115 -2.33 -13.48 19.94
N HIS A 116 -2.53 -13.09 21.20
CA HIS A 116 -2.90 -11.74 21.58
C HIS A 116 -1.69 -11.04 22.21
N LEU A 117 -1.17 -10.03 21.51
CA LEU A 117 -0.05 -9.22 21.97
C LEU A 117 -0.49 -8.21 23.03
N LYS A 118 0.49 -7.64 23.73
CA LYS A 118 0.33 -6.58 24.73
C LYS A 118 1.32 -5.45 24.46
N SER A 119 1.10 -4.30 25.09
CA SER A 119 2.05 -3.18 25.02
C SER A 119 3.46 -3.59 25.47
N ASN A 120 4.47 -2.98 24.85
CA ASN A 120 5.89 -3.18 25.12
C ASN A 120 6.41 -4.61 24.85
N ILE A 121 5.75 -5.33 23.95
CA ILE A 121 6.15 -6.68 23.54
C ILE A 121 6.78 -6.66 22.15
N ASN A 122 7.93 -7.32 22.03
CA ASN A 122 8.51 -7.73 20.76
C ASN A 122 8.34 -9.25 20.60
N LEU A 123 7.41 -9.70 19.76
CA LEU A 123 7.32 -11.10 19.36
C LEU A 123 8.38 -11.37 18.29
N TYR A 124 9.44 -12.07 18.67
CA TYR A 124 10.64 -12.26 17.85
C TYR A 124 10.78 -13.71 17.38
N LEU A 125 10.75 -13.92 16.08
CA LEU A 125 10.95 -15.22 15.44
C LEU A 125 12.40 -15.39 15.01
N GLU A 126 13.10 -16.34 15.63
CA GLU A 126 14.49 -16.65 15.25
C GLU A 126 14.59 -17.16 13.80
N ASP A 127 15.81 -17.12 13.27
CA ASP A 127 16.09 -17.71 11.96
C ASP A 127 15.73 -19.21 11.95
N ASN A 128 15.20 -19.68 10.82
CA ASN A 128 14.69 -21.04 10.64
C ASN A 128 13.56 -21.46 11.62
N SER A 129 12.90 -20.52 12.29
CA SER A 129 11.65 -20.79 13.02
C SER A 129 10.44 -20.75 12.08
N GLN A 130 9.46 -21.62 12.32
CA GLN A 130 8.19 -21.64 11.62
C GLN A 130 7.04 -21.59 12.65
N LEU A 131 6.27 -20.50 12.62
CA LEU A 131 5.06 -20.36 13.41
C LEU A 131 3.85 -20.72 12.54
N ILE A 132 3.24 -21.88 12.81
CA ILE A 132 2.20 -22.49 11.96
C ILE A 132 0.85 -22.37 12.65
N PHE A 133 -0.07 -21.62 12.07
CA PHE A 133 -1.38 -21.39 12.66
C PHE A 133 -2.37 -22.50 12.34
N SER A 134 -3.18 -22.86 13.35
CA SER A 134 -4.22 -23.87 13.24
C SER A 134 -5.29 -23.47 12.22
N SER A 135 -5.79 -24.43 11.45
CA SER A 135 -6.95 -24.21 10.57
C SER A 135 -8.30 -24.50 11.25
N ASN A 136 -8.32 -24.72 12.58
CA ASN A 136 -9.55 -24.96 13.33
C ASN A 136 -10.14 -23.62 13.81
N PRO A 137 -11.34 -23.21 13.34
CA PRO A 137 -11.99 -21.95 13.74
C PRO A 137 -12.17 -21.78 15.25
N GLN A 138 -12.33 -22.88 16.00
CA GLN A 138 -12.50 -22.83 17.46
C GLN A 138 -11.27 -22.27 18.19
N ASN A 139 -10.08 -22.32 17.58
CA ASN A 139 -8.86 -21.75 18.14
C ASN A 139 -8.75 -20.22 18.02
N TYR A 140 -9.79 -19.59 17.43
CA TYR A 140 -9.91 -18.14 17.24
C TYR A 140 -11.14 -17.58 17.95
N LEU A 141 -11.71 -18.34 18.89
CA LEU A 141 -12.76 -17.89 19.80
C LEU A 141 -12.20 -17.67 21.21
N PRO A 142 -12.82 -16.79 22.05
CA PRO A 142 -14.06 -16.05 21.81
C PRO A 142 -13.91 -14.93 20.76
N VAL A 143 -15.04 -14.39 20.29
CA VAL A 143 -15.05 -13.31 19.32
C VAL A 143 -14.37 -12.05 19.86
N VAL A 144 -13.70 -11.31 18.98
CA VAL A 144 -13.07 -10.03 19.28
C VAL A 144 -13.53 -8.97 18.29
N PHE A 145 -13.36 -7.71 18.67
CA PHE A 145 -13.57 -6.59 17.74
C PHE A 145 -12.59 -6.68 16.58
N SER A 146 -13.09 -6.55 15.36
CA SER A 146 -12.30 -6.50 14.13
C SER A 146 -13.07 -5.73 13.05
N ARG A 147 -12.61 -5.81 11.81
CA ARG A 147 -13.30 -5.26 10.65
C ARG A 147 -13.26 -6.24 9.48
N PHE A 148 -14.40 -6.45 8.84
CA PHE A 148 -14.55 -7.31 7.67
C PHE A 148 -14.94 -6.45 6.46
N GLU A 149 -14.08 -6.36 5.45
CA GLU A 149 -14.27 -5.56 4.22
C GLU A 149 -14.82 -4.15 4.48
N GLY A 150 -14.20 -3.45 5.44
CA GLY A 150 -14.53 -2.07 5.78
C GLY A 150 -15.65 -1.87 6.82
N MET A 151 -16.27 -2.93 7.34
CA MET A 151 -17.36 -2.84 8.34
C MET A 151 -16.95 -3.40 9.70
N GLU A 152 -17.14 -2.64 10.78
CA GLU A 152 -16.83 -3.06 12.15
C GLU A 152 -17.79 -4.15 12.65
N LEU A 153 -17.25 -5.17 13.33
CA LEU A 153 -17.98 -6.31 13.88
C LEU A 153 -17.22 -7.00 15.02
N TYR A 154 -17.87 -7.96 15.68
CA TYR A 154 -17.21 -8.97 16.51
C TYR A 154 -17.19 -10.31 15.78
N ASN A 155 -15.99 -10.81 15.50
CA ASN A 155 -15.78 -12.04 14.74
C ASN A 155 -14.66 -12.89 15.35
N TYR A 156 -14.32 -14.01 14.72
CA TYR A 156 -13.10 -14.75 15.04
C TYR A 156 -11.89 -13.83 15.19
N SER A 157 -11.05 -14.13 16.18
CA SER A 157 -9.78 -13.44 16.38
C SER A 157 -8.92 -13.50 15.12
N PRO A 158 -8.31 -12.37 14.71
CA PRO A 158 -7.11 -12.41 13.90
C PRO A 158 -6.07 -13.33 14.53
N PHE A 159 -5.22 -13.94 13.71
CA PHE A 159 -4.32 -14.97 14.21
C PHE A 159 -3.22 -14.38 15.09
N ILE A 160 -2.70 -13.20 14.73
CA ILE A 160 -1.93 -12.34 15.63
C ILE A 160 -2.73 -11.05 15.78
N TYR A 161 -3.08 -10.73 17.02
CA TYR A 161 -3.97 -9.62 17.33
C TYR A 161 -3.38 -8.73 18.42
N ALA A 162 -3.46 -7.42 18.23
CA ALA A 162 -3.22 -6.44 19.27
C ALA A 162 -4.33 -5.40 19.22
N LYS A 163 -4.91 -5.06 20.38
CA LYS A 163 -5.91 -3.99 20.49
C LYS A 163 -5.49 -3.00 21.57
N ASP A 164 -5.56 -1.71 21.24
CA ASP A 164 -5.26 -0.59 22.15
C ASP A 164 -3.87 -0.73 22.82
N CYS A 165 -2.87 -1.21 22.07
CA CYS A 165 -1.52 -1.46 22.56
C CYS A 165 -0.53 -0.37 22.13
N GLU A 166 0.55 -0.21 22.90
CA GLU A 166 1.63 0.72 22.60
C GLU A 166 2.98 0.01 22.54
N ASN A 167 3.86 0.42 21.63
CA ASN A 167 5.21 -0.13 21.45
C ASN A 167 5.16 -1.65 21.23
N VAL A 168 4.61 -2.06 20.09
CA VAL A 168 4.47 -3.48 19.74
C VAL A 168 5.35 -3.78 18.53
N ALA A 169 6.20 -4.80 18.65
CA ALA A 169 6.99 -5.30 17.52
C ALA A 169 6.63 -6.76 17.19
N LEU A 170 6.59 -7.06 15.91
CA LEU A 170 6.53 -8.41 15.35
C LEU A 170 7.67 -8.54 14.36
N GLY A 171 8.76 -9.20 14.76
CA GLY A 171 9.97 -9.20 13.94
C GLY A 171 10.76 -10.49 13.99
N GLY A 172 11.87 -10.50 13.26
CA GLY A 172 12.80 -11.62 13.24
C GLY A 172 13.11 -12.08 11.82
N LYS A 173 13.49 -13.34 11.66
CA LYS A 173 13.87 -13.94 10.36
C LYS A 173 13.10 -15.23 10.05
N GLY A 174 12.19 -15.62 10.94
CA GLY A 174 11.37 -16.81 10.77
C GLY A 174 10.21 -16.64 9.79
N GLU A 175 9.44 -17.70 9.66
CA GLU A 175 8.25 -17.79 8.82
C GLU A 175 6.97 -17.82 9.66
N ILE A 176 5.96 -17.05 9.25
CA ILE A 176 4.60 -17.11 9.80
C ILE A 176 3.70 -17.74 8.73
N ILE A 177 3.05 -18.86 9.06
CA ILE A 177 2.30 -19.68 8.10
C ILE A 177 0.83 -19.79 8.53
N GLY A 178 -0.08 -19.20 7.75
CA GLY A 178 -1.51 -19.11 8.10
C GLY A 178 -2.40 -20.21 7.51
N GLN A 179 -1.88 -21.00 6.56
CA GLN A 179 -2.64 -22.06 5.87
C GLN A 179 -3.94 -21.54 5.22
N GLY A 180 -3.83 -20.43 4.48
CA GLY A 180 -4.97 -19.71 3.89
C GLY A 180 -5.89 -20.59 3.05
N GLU A 181 -5.34 -21.63 2.41
CA GLU A 181 -6.09 -22.51 1.54
C GLU A 181 -7.21 -23.27 2.26
N LYS A 182 -7.09 -23.44 3.58
CA LYS A 182 -8.12 -24.09 4.42
C LYS A 182 -9.37 -23.23 4.63
N TRP A 183 -9.29 -21.96 4.28
CA TRP A 183 -10.36 -20.98 4.48
C TRP A 183 -11.07 -20.59 3.18
N ASN A 184 -10.52 -20.93 2.00
CA ASN A 184 -11.06 -20.46 0.70
C ASN A 184 -12.55 -20.76 0.48
N ASP A 185 -13.03 -21.93 0.90
CA ASP A 185 -14.44 -22.33 0.76
C ASP A 185 -15.42 -21.41 1.52
N TRP A 186 -14.93 -20.58 2.43
CA TRP A 186 -15.76 -19.62 3.17
C TRP A 186 -16.17 -18.44 2.31
N ASN A 187 -15.39 -18.10 1.27
CA ASN A 187 -15.71 -17.03 0.32
C ASN A 187 -17.11 -17.24 -0.32
N ASP A 188 -17.46 -18.47 -0.64
CA ASP A 188 -18.76 -18.78 -1.26
C ASP A 188 -19.90 -18.83 -0.24
N LYS A 189 -19.58 -19.05 1.05
CA LYS A 189 -20.54 -19.20 2.15
C LYS A 189 -20.88 -17.87 2.82
N GLN A 190 -19.97 -16.89 2.78
CA GLN A 190 -20.07 -15.66 3.56
C GLN A 190 -21.21 -14.71 3.12
N LYS A 191 -21.73 -14.86 1.90
CA LYS A 191 -22.63 -13.86 1.26
C LYS A 191 -23.83 -13.47 2.10
N SER A 192 -24.47 -14.41 2.79
CA SER A 192 -25.61 -14.10 3.67
C SER A 192 -25.18 -13.24 4.87
N ALA A 193 -24.08 -13.60 5.53
CA ALA A 193 -23.57 -12.89 6.70
C ALA A 193 -23.02 -11.51 6.34
N VAL A 194 -22.37 -11.38 5.19
CA VAL A 194 -21.89 -10.08 4.67
C VAL A 194 -23.07 -9.12 4.43
N ASN A 195 -24.15 -9.59 3.79
CA ASN A 195 -25.35 -8.76 3.59
C ASN A 195 -26.01 -8.38 4.92
N GLU A 196 -26.07 -9.30 5.89
CA GLU A 196 -26.59 -9.02 7.23
C GLU A 196 -25.74 -7.96 7.95
N LEU A 197 -24.41 -8.11 7.95
CA LEU A 197 -23.49 -7.14 8.53
C LEU A 197 -23.64 -5.76 7.88
N TYR A 198 -23.75 -5.73 6.54
CA TYR A 198 -23.95 -4.50 5.80
C TYR A 198 -25.29 -3.83 6.13
N ASP A 199 -26.37 -4.60 6.27
CA ASP A 199 -27.66 -4.10 6.76
C ASP A 199 -27.59 -3.54 8.19
N MET A 200 -26.82 -4.18 9.06
CA MET A 200 -26.59 -3.70 10.43
C MET A 200 -25.78 -2.40 10.45
N ALA A 201 -24.74 -2.32 9.63
CA ALA A 201 -23.87 -1.15 9.49
C ALA A 201 -24.60 0.07 8.90
N ASP A 202 -25.40 -0.15 7.85
CA ASP A 202 -26.25 0.85 7.22
C ASP A 202 -27.33 1.41 8.16
N LYS A 203 -27.79 0.61 9.13
CA LYS A 203 -28.80 1.01 10.14
C LYS A 203 -28.19 1.49 11.45
N ASP A 204 -26.88 1.72 11.51
CA ASP A 204 -26.15 2.10 12.73
C ASP A 204 -26.43 1.20 13.93
N VAL A 205 -26.62 -0.10 13.69
CA VAL A 205 -26.71 -1.08 14.78
C VAL A 205 -25.39 -1.02 15.57
N PRO A 206 -25.42 -0.89 16.92
CA PRO A 206 -24.20 -0.83 17.71
C PRO A 206 -23.27 -2.02 17.45
N VAL A 207 -21.96 -1.77 17.39
CA VAL A 207 -20.96 -2.76 16.95
C VAL A 207 -20.93 -3.98 17.87
N GLU A 208 -21.11 -3.78 19.17
CA GLU A 208 -21.20 -4.85 20.17
C GLU A 208 -22.37 -5.82 19.96
N LYS A 209 -23.32 -5.48 19.08
CA LYS A 209 -24.42 -6.36 18.67
C LYS A 209 -24.16 -7.09 17.36
N ARG A 210 -23.09 -6.78 16.64
CA ARG A 210 -22.71 -7.37 15.33
C ARG A 210 -21.83 -8.60 15.54
N ILE A 211 -22.41 -9.70 16.01
CA ILE A 211 -21.67 -10.92 16.40
C ILE A 211 -21.74 -11.99 15.30
N PHE A 212 -20.61 -12.33 14.67
CA PHE A 212 -20.58 -13.23 13.50
C PHE A 212 -19.67 -14.46 13.61
N GLY A 213 -18.82 -14.59 14.64
CA GLY A 213 -17.80 -15.66 14.76
C GLY A 213 -18.34 -17.09 14.86
N THR A 214 -18.89 -17.60 13.76
CA THR A 214 -19.49 -18.92 13.60
C THR A 214 -19.14 -19.45 12.20
N GLU A 215 -18.99 -20.77 12.08
CA GLU A 215 -18.70 -21.40 10.77
C GLU A 215 -19.84 -21.21 9.77
N LYS A 216 -21.08 -21.00 10.26
CA LYS A 216 -22.24 -20.70 9.42
C LYS A 216 -22.12 -19.32 8.77
N ALA A 217 -21.70 -18.31 9.52
CA ALA A 217 -21.50 -16.97 8.98
C ALA A 217 -20.31 -16.91 8.02
N ALA A 218 -19.29 -17.74 8.27
CA ALA A 218 -18.13 -17.91 7.40
C ALA A 218 -17.39 -16.60 7.08
N LEU A 219 -17.45 -15.59 7.95
CA LEU A 219 -16.63 -14.39 7.83
C LEU A 219 -15.21 -14.74 8.28
N ARG A 220 -14.27 -14.82 7.34
CA ARG A 220 -12.87 -15.16 7.63
C ARG A 220 -12.23 -14.07 8.50
N PRO A 221 -11.40 -14.41 9.50
CA PRO A 221 -10.62 -13.42 10.23
C PRO A 221 -9.47 -12.88 9.37
N ASN A 222 -8.95 -11.71 9.73
CA ASN A 222 -7.67 -11.20 9.20
C ASN A 222 -6.50 -12.04 9.74
N PHE A 223 -5.34 -12.00 9.09
CA PHE A 223 -4.20 -12.80 9.54
C PHE A 223 -3.48 -12.12 10.71
N ILE A 224 -2.95 -10.91 10.51
CA ILE A 224 -2.26 -10.12 11.55
C ILE A 224 -2.91 -8.75 11.61
N GLU A 225 -3.48 -8.38 12.76
CA GLU A 225 -4.26 -7.15 12.90
C GLU A 225 -3.86 -6.37 14.16
N PHE A 226 -3.61 -5.07 13.97
CA PHE A 226 -3.30 -4.11 15.04
C PHE A 226 -4.42 -3.07 15.06
N VAL A 227 -5.26 -3.10 16.09
CA VAL A 227 -6.42 -2.24 16.24
C VAL A 227 -6.12 -1.14 17.25
N GLY A 228 -6.16 0.12 16.83
CA GLY A 228 -5.98 1.26 17.74
C GLY A 228 -4.61 1.30 18.43
N CYS A 229 -3.59 0.72 17.80
CA CYS A 229 -2.25 0.62 18.39
C CYS A 229 -1.40 1.84 18.05
N ARG A 230 -0.43 2.17 18.91
CA ARG A 230 0.54 3.24 18.68
C ARG A 230 1.96 2.72 18.74
N ASN A 231 2.82 3.16 17.81
CA ASN A 231 4.20 2.71 17.67
C ASN A 231 4.25 1.20 17.43
N VAL A 232 4.04 0.82 16.17
CA VAL A 232 4.01 -0.58 15.74
C VAL A 232 5.14 -0.82 14.74
N GLU A 233 5.93 -1.87 14.95
CA GLU A 233 6.99 -2.28 14.03
C GLU A 233 6.77 -3.73 13.56
N ILE A 234 6.82 -3.96 12.25
CA ILE A 234 6.82 -5.31 11.68
C ILE A 234 8.02 -5.44 10.73
N SER A 235 8.93 -6.38 11.02
CA SER A 235 10.23 -6.40 10.35
C SER A 235 10.89 -7.76 10.10
N GLY A 236 11.52 -7.92 8.94
CA GLY A 236 12.43 -9.04 8.60
C GLY A 236 11.80 -10.42 8.33
N LEU A 237 10.49 -10.56 8.49
CA LEU A 237 9.78 -11.84 8.44
C LEU A 237 9.41 -12.28 7.01
N THR A 238 9.26 -13.59 6.83
CA THR A 238 8.51 -14.15 5.70
C THR A 238 7.10 -14.54 6.16
N ILE A 239 6.06 -14.01 5.50
CA ILE A 239 4.66 -14.28 5.84
C ILE A 239 4.04 -15.09 4.70
N ILE A 240 3.54 -16.28 5.01
CA ILE A 240 3.12 -17.30 4.05
C ILE A 240 1.65 -17.62 4.24
N ASP A 241 0.83 -17.03 3.38
CA ASP A 241 -0.62 -17.22 3.21
C ASP A 241 -1.45 -17.07 4.49
N GLY A 242 -2.67 -16.57 4.36
CA GLY A 242 -3.54 -16.30 5.51
C GLY A 242 -5.00 -16.53 5.17
N PRO A 243 -5.88 -16.53 6.18
CA PRO A 243 -7.33 -16.67 5.95
C PRO A 243 -7.90 -15.57 5.03
N MET A 244 -7.39 -14.34 5.17
CA MET A 244 -7.84 -13.15 4.43
C MET A 244 -6.71 -12.10 4.40
N TRP A 245 -6.98 -10.82 4.66
CA TRP A 245 -5.98 -9.74 4.63
C TRP A 245 -4.81 -10.06 5.57
N THR A 246 -3.59 -9.87 5.07
CA THR A 246 -2.37 -10.40 5.71
C THR A 246 -1.91 -9.53 6.87
N LEU A 247 -1.57 -8.27 6.61
CA LEU A 247 -1.19 -7.28 7.62
C LEU A 247 -2.20 -6.13 7.64
N HIS A 248 -2.91 -5.94 8.74
CA HIS A 248 -4.00 -4.98 8.86
C HIS A 248 -3.80 -4.03 10.07
N PRO A 249 -2.98 -2.99 9.93
CA PRO A 249 -3.05 -1.83 10.82
C PRO A 249 -4.40 -1.12 10.62
N LEU A 250 -5.26 -1.25 11.64
CA LEU A 250 -6.57 -0.63 11.73
C LEU A 250 -6.55 0.43 12.84
N TYR A 251 -6.94 1.67 12.56
CA TYR A 251 -6.97 2.75 13.56
C TYR A 251 -5.63 3.04 14.25
N SER A 252 -4.54 2.58 13.68
CA SER A 252 -3.23 2.61 14.30
C SER A 252 -2.46 3.86 13.89
N GLU A 253 -1.50 4.25 14.73
CA GLU A 253 -0.66 5.42 14.52
C GLU A 253 0.82 5.07 14.69
N ASN A 254 1.68 5.66 13.87
CA ASN A 254 3.12 5.42 13.86
C ASN A 254 3.43 3.93 13.59
N VAL A 255 3.13 3.49 12.37
CA VAL A 255 3.30 2.10 11.95
C VAL A 255 4.46 1.99 10.95
N TYR A 256 5.43 1.14 11.25
CA TYR A 256 6.61 0.89 10.43
C TYR A 256 6.67 -0.57 9.99
N ILE A 257 6.57 -0.80 8.68
CA ILE A 257 6.55 -2.12 8.06
C ILE A 257 7.72 -2.20 7.11
N HIS A 258 8.69 -3.07 7.37
CA HIS A 258 9.88 -3.12 6.52
C HIS A 258 10.58 -4.46 6.41
N ASP A 259 11.37 -4.62 5.34
CA ASP A 259 12.19 -5.82 5.10
C ASP A 259 11.39 -7.13 5.11
N LEU A 260 10.12 -7.08 4.68
CA LEU A 260 9.22 -8.23 4.65
C LEU A 260 9.23 -8.96 3.32
N ASN A 261 8.95 -10.25 3.38
CA ASN A 261 8.67 -11.09 2.23
C ASN A 261 7.29 -11.72 2.38
N ILE A 262 6.28 -11.15 1.72
CA ILE A 262 4.89 -11.59 1.83
C ILE A 262 4.52 -12.43 0.62
N LYS A 263 4.16 -13.70 0.87
CA LYS A 263 3.80 -14.69 -0.14
C LYS A 263 2.45 -15.30 0.20
N THR A 264 1.40 -14.81 -0.43
CA THR A 264 0.04 -15.33 -0.26
C THR A 264 -0.49 -15.82 -1.60
N LYS A 265 -1.59 -16.56 -1.63
CA LYS A 265 -2.26 -16.98 -2.89
C LYS A 265 -3.76 -17.24 -2.73
N SER A 266 -4.24 -17.33 -1.50
CA SER A 266 -5.64 -17.61 -1.20
C SER A 266 -6.54 -16.39 -1.48
N HIS A 267 -7.86 -16.57 -1.46
CA HIS A 267 -8.82 -15.50 -1.79
C HIS A 267 -8.70 -14.31 -0.83
N ASN A 268 -8.72 -13.08 -1.36
CA ASN A 268 -8.66 -11.84 -0.58
C ASN A 268 -7.45 -11.80 0.37
N THR A 269 -6.31 -12.33 -0.08
CA THR A 269 -5.05 -12.29 0.69
C THR A 269 -4.20 -11.11 0.27
N ASP A 270 -4.71 -9.91 0.53
CA ASP A 270 -3.97 -8.66 0.41
C ASP A 270 -2.70 -8.70 1.28
N GLY A 271 -1.62 -8.04 0.84
CA GLY A 271 -0.35 -8.00 1.58
C GLY A 271 -0.42 -7.07 2.80
N VAL A 272 -0.50 -5.76 2.57
CA VAL A 272 -0.68 -4.76 3.63
C VAL A 272 -1.96 -3.96 3.38
N VAL A 273 -2.84 -3.92 4.37
CA VAL A 273 -4.06 -3.13 4.35
C VAL A 273 -3.96 -2.03 5.39
N ILE A 274 -3.76 -0.79 4.94
CA ILE A 274 -3.69 0.39 5.80
C ILE A 274 -5.09 0.95 5.93
N ASP A 275 -5.77 0.66 7.05
CA ASP A 275 -7.17 1.07 7.24
C ASP A 275 -7.30 2.11 8.36
N SER A 276 -7.81 3.28 7.99
CA SER A 276 -8.12 4.38 8.92
C SER A 276 -6.94 4.71 9.85
N SER A 277 -5.72 4.57 9.35
CA SER A 277 -4.47 4.63 10.12
C SER A 277 -3.62 5.82 9.70
N LYS A 278 -2.75 6.27 10.60
CA LYS A 278 -2.00 7.53 10.45
C LYS A 278 -0.50 7.32 10.63
N ASN A 279 0.29 8.06 9.85
CA ASN A 279 1.76 8.04 9.92
C ASN A 279 2.26 6.61 9.72
N VAL A 280 2.19 6.14 8.47
CA VAL A 280 2.55 4.77 8.12
C VAL A 280 3.68 4.78 7.10
N LEU A 281 4.74 4.02 7.37
CA LEU A 281 5.83 3.78 6.43
C LEU A 281 5.90 2.29 6.08
N VAL A 282 5.81 1.99 4.79
CA VAL A 282 6.07 0.66 4.23
C VAL A 282 7.32 0.74 3.35
N GLU A 283 8.39 0.01 3.68
CA GLU A 283 9.59 0.01 2.84
C GLU A 283 10.37 -1.29 2.74
N ASN A 284 11.12 -1.47 1.65
CA ASN A 284 11.99 -2.64 1.44
C ASN A 284 11.25 -4.00 1.47
N CYS A 285 9.96 -4.00 1.09
CA CYS A 285 9.12 -5.19 1.11
C CYS A 285 8.99 -5.84 -0.27
N LYS A 286 8.86 -7.17 -0.29
CA LYS A 286 8.61 -7.97 -1.49
C LYS A 286 7.24 -8.65 -1.38
N PHE A 287 6.43 -8.52 -2.41
CA PHE A 287 5.05 -9.00 -2.44
C PHE A 287 4.81 -10.00 -3.57
N GLU A 288 4.18 -11.10 -3.20
CA GLU A 288 3.65 -12.10 -4.11
C GLU A 288 2.26 -12.50 -3.61
N THR A 289 1.23 -11.75 -3.98
CA THR A 289 -0.08 -11.79 -3.28
C THR A 289 -1.19 -12.46 -4.07
N GLY A 290 -2.16 -13.02 -3.35
CA GLY A 290 -3.41 -13.52 -3.93
C GLY A 290 -4.36 -12.41 -4.38
N ASP A 291 -4.22 -11.21 -3.81
CA ASP A 291 -4.99 -10.01 -4.14
C ASP A 291 -4.05 -8.78 -4.25
N ASP A 292 -4.43 -7.62 -3.72
CA ASP A 292 -3.62 -6.39 -3.68
C ASP A 292 -2.33 -6.52 -2.83
N ALA A 293 -1.20 -6.00 -3.30
CA ALA A 293 0.04 -6.01 -2.53
C ALA A 293 -0.01 -5.01 -1.35
N VAL A 294 -0.34 -3.75 -1.63
CA VAL A 294 -0.66 -2.74 -0.62
C VAL A 294 -2.00 -2.09 -0.97
N SER A 295 -2.89 -1.98 0.02
CA SER A 295 -4.25 -1.42 -0.11
C SER A 295 -4.48 -0.38 0.98
N ILE A 296 -4.84 0.84 0.61
CA ILE A 296 -5.16 1.94 1.54
C ILE A 296 -6.68 2.09 1.59
N LYS A 297 -7.24 1.96 2.79
CA LYS A 297 -8.69 1.92 3.07
C LYS A 297 -9.05 2.85 4.23
N SER A 298 -10.34 3.10 4.42
CA SER A 298 -10.89 3.92 5.52
C SER A 298 -12.36 3.59 5.79
N GLY A 299 -12.71 2.30 5.81
CA GLY A 299 -14.08 1.84 6.06
C GLY A 299 -15.04 1.97 4.87
N LEU A 300 -16.20 1.32 5.01
CA LEU A 300 -17.19 1.13 3.95
C LEU A 300 -18.50 1.88 4.25
N ASP A 301 -18.95 2.68 3.28
CA ASP A 301 -20.25 3.36 3.24
C ASP A 301 -20.59 4.05 4.58
N ASN A 302 -21.81 3.83 5.10
CA ASN A 302 -22.29 4.43 6.33
C ASN A 302 -21.40 4.12 7.54
N ASP A 303 -20.82 2.91 7.62
CA ASP A 303 -19.93 2.56 8.73
C ASP A 303 -18.62 3.35 8.68
N GLY A 304 -18.08 3.55 7.48
CA GLY A 304 -16.90 4.39 7.25
C GLY A 304 -17.16 5.85 7.61
N TRP A 305 -18.33 6.40 7.25
CA TRP A 305 -18.72 7.76 7.62
C TRP A 305 -18.99 7.93 9.11
N ARG A 306 -19.66 6.95 9.74
CA ARG A 306 -19.91 6.93 11.19
C ARG A 306 -18.60 6.97 11.97
N VAL A 307 -17.61 6.17 11.55
CA VAL A 307 -16.27 6.18 12.16
C VAL A 307 -15.54 7.49 11.84
N GLY A 308 -15.68 8.01 10.61
CA GLY A 308 -15.22 9.35 10.25
C GLY A 308 -13.70 9.52 10.33
N ARG A 309 -12.95 8.44 10.12
CA ARG A 309 -11.48 8.43 10.25
C ARG A 309 -10.81 8.11 8.93
N SER A 310 -10.00 9.04 8.43
CA SER A 310 -9.23 8.85 7.21
C SER A 310 -7.97 8.01 7.44
N SER A 311 -7.49 7.37 6.38
CA SER A 311 -6.09 6.95 6.29
C SER A 311 -5.24 8.13 5.82
N GLU A 312 -4.22 8.52 6.60
CA GLU A 312 -3.46 9.75 6.32
C GLU A 312 -1.96 9.68 6.63
N ASN A 313 -1.17 10.44 5.86
CA ASN A 313 0.30 10.52 5.98
C ASN A 313 0.95 9.16 5.81
N ILE A 314 0.87 8.63 4.59
CA ILE A 314 1.34 7.29 4.23
C ILE A 314 2.49 7.41 3.24
N VAL A 315 3.61 6.76 3.54
CA VAL A 315 4.75 6.63 2.64
C VAL A 315 4.96 5.15 2.30
N ILE A 316 5.02 4.84 1.01
CA ILE A 316 5.33 3.50 0.50
C ILE A 316 6.53 3.64 -0.43
N ARG A 317 7.64 2.96 -0.15
CA ARG A 317 8.83 3.07 -0.99
C ARG A 317 9.66 1.81 -1.07
N LYS A 318 10.46 1.65 -2.11
CA LYS A 318 11.38 0.51 -2.24
C LYS A 318 10.68 -0.84 -2.11
N ILE A 319 9.44 -0.91 -2.60
CA ILE A 319 8.69 -2.15 -2.62
C ILE A 319 8.76 -2.77 -4.02
N SER A 320 8.61 -4.09 -4.07
CA SER A 320 8.49 -4.81 -5.33
C SER A 320 7.38 -5.84 -5.31
N THR A 321 6.72 -6.03 -6.46
CA THR A 321 5.67 -7.03 -6.64
C THR A 321 6.13 -8.09 -7.64
N LYS A 322 5.60 -9.32 -7.54
CA LYS A 322 5.84 -10.38 -8.53
C LYS A 322 4.58 -10.89 -9.21
N ARG A 323 3.43 -10.64 -8.58
CA ARG A 323 2.06 -10.95 -9.02
C ARG A 323 1.08 -10.32 -8.01
N GLY A 324 -0.18 -10.21 -8.39
CA GLY A 324 -1.26 -9.68 -7.55
C GLY A 324 -2.29 -8.89 -8.37
N HIS A 325 -3.40 -8.50 -7.73
CA HIS A 325 -4.44 -7.69 -8.38
C HIS A 325 -4.00 -6.23 -8.57
N GLY A 326 -3.29 -5.65 -7.61
CA GLY A 326 -2.72 -4.31 -7.75
C GLY A 326 -1.48 -4.15 -6.89
N SER A 327 -0.51 -3.37 -7.36
CA SER A 327 0.72 -3.14 -6.60
C SER A 327 0.51 -2.15 -5.46
N VAL A 328 -0.06 -0.98 -5.74
CA VAL A 328 -0.54 -0.05 -4.72
C VAL A 328 -1.95 0.39 -5.07
N ASN A 329 -2.87 0.22 -4.12
CA ASN A 329 -4.28 0.46 -4.31
C ASN A 329 -4.82 1.43 -3.27
N ILE A 330 -5.77 2.27 -3.66
CA ILE A 330 -6.61 3.07 -2.76
C ILE A 330 -8.06 2.66 -2.99
N GLY A 331 -8.74 2.23 -1.93
CA GLY A 331 -10.13 1.77 -1.95
C GLY A 331 -10.30 0.24 -2.04
N SER A 332 -11.52 -0.28 -2.29
CA SER A 332 -12.75 0.48 -2.59
C SER A 332 -13.44 1.06 -1.35
N GLU A 333 -13.04 0.58 -0.18
CA GLU A 333 -13.53 0.99 1.13
C GLU A 333 -12.76 2.24 1.57
N MET A 334 -13.14 3.39 1.03
CA MET A 334 -12.47 4.69 1.25
C MET A 334 -13.42 5.75 1.80
N SER A 335 -14.52 5.32 2.44
CA SER A 335 -15.62 6.20 2.84
C SER A 335 -15.22 7.20 3.91
N GLY A 336 -14.30 6.83 4.82
CA GLY A 336 -13.71 7.74 5.81
C GLY A 336 -12.67 8.71 5.23
N GLY A 337 -12.31 8.57 3.95
CA GLY A 337 -11.33 9.39 3.24
C GLY A 337 -9.90 8.86 3.29
N VAL A 338 -9.09 9.24 2.31
CA VAL A 338 -7.66 8.94 2.22
C VAL A 338 -6.92 10.21 1.80
N LYS A 339 -5.85 10.59 2.49
CA LYS A 339 -5.08 11.78 2.10
C LYS A 339 -3.61 11.74 2.45
N ASN A 340 -2.83 12.53 1.73
CA ASN A 340 -1.38 12.65 1.91
C ASN A 340 -0.69 11.29 1.77
N VAL A 341 -0.67 10.78 0.54
CA VAL A 341 -0.03 9.52 0.18
C VAL A 341 1.15 9.79 -0.74
N LEU A 342 2.34 9.30 -0.38
CA LEU A 342 3.52 9.35 -1.23
C LEU A 342 4.02 7.93 -1.51
N VAL A 343 4.07 7.56 -2.78
CA VAL A 343 4.60 6.27 -3.23
C VAL A 343 5.76 6.51 -4.18
N TYR A 344 6.93 5.97 -3.86
CA TYR A 344 8.09 6.20 -4.72
C TYR A 344 9.19 5.16 -4.68
N ASP A 345 10.03 5.14 -5.71
CA ASP A 345 11.14 4.19 -5.85
C ASP A 345 10.63 2.73 -5.76
N CYS A 346 9.70 2.38 -6.66
CA CYS A 346 9.03 1.07 -6.65
C CYS A 346 9.19 0.32 -7.97
N ASP A 347 9.24 -1.01 -7.88
CA ASP A 347 9.38 -1.91 -9.04
C ASP A 347 8.22 -2.91 -9.09
N PHE A 348 7.32 -2.76 -10.07
CA PHE A 348 6.12 -3.60 -10.17
C PHE A 348 6.21 -4.59 -11.33
N PHE A 349 5.94 -5.88 -11.03
CA PHE A 349 6.05 -6.96 -12.02
C PHE A 349 4.81 -7.87 -12.00
N ASN A 350 4.28 -8.16 -13.18
CA ASN A 350 3.22 -9.16 -13.43
C ASN A 350 1.92 -8.96 -12.61
N THR A 351 1.58 -7.72 -12.25
CA THR A 351 0.32 -7.40 -11.55
C THR A 351 -0.76 -6.99 -12.53
N GLN A 352 -2.04 -7.19 -12.16
CA GLN A 352 -3.13 -6.69 -13.02
C GLN A 352 -3.12 -5.16 -13.07
N SER A 353 -2.88 -4.48 -11.95
CA SER A 353 -2.74 -3.03 -11.91
C SER A 353 -1.43 -2.60 -11.24
N GLY A 354 -0.89 -1.45 -11.66
CA GLY A 354 0.26 -0.81 -11.01
C GLY A 354 -0.22 0.01 -9.83
N VAL A 355 -0.52 1.28 -10.10
CA VAL A 355 -1.21 2.18 -9.17
C VAL A 355 -2.70 2.22 -9.50
N ARG A 356 -3.54 1.93 -8.50
CA ARG A 356 -4.99 1.85 -8.67
C ARG A 356 -5.75 2.69 -7.65
N ILE A 357 -6.72 3.45 -8.11
CA ILE A 357 -7.74 4.10 -7.27
C ILE A 357 -9.09 3.54 -7.68
N LYS A 358 -9.80 2.90 -6.75
CA LYS A 358 -11.07 2.23 -7.00
C LYS A 358 -12.14 2.74 -6.05
N THR A 359 -13.29 3.12 -6.58
CA THR A 359 -14.48 3.48 -5.79
C THR A 359 -15.72 3.39 -6.68
N LEU A 360 -16.90 3.65 -6.12
CA LEU A 360 -18.17 3.63 -6.82
C LEU A 360 -19.16 4.60 -6.20
N ARG A 361 -20.17 4.96 -7.00
CA ARG A 361 -21.30 5.77 -6.52
C ARG A 361 -21.91 5.10 -5.31
N GLY A 362 -22.07 5.86 -4.24
CA GLY A 362 -22.57 5.40 -2.95
C GLY A 362 -21.51 5.22 -1.86
N ARG A 363 -20.22 5.12 -2.23
CA ARG A 363 -19.11 5.08 -1.23
C ARG A 363 -18.88 6.42 -0.54
N GLY A 364 -19.14 7.53 -1.24
CA GLY A 364 -18.76 8.86 -0.76
C GLY A 364 -17.26 8.95 -0.44
N GLY A 365 -16.90 9.72 0.59
CA GLY A 365 -15.50 9.88 0.99
C GLY A 365 -14.67 10.62 -0.06
N PHE A 366 -13.35 10.55 0.11
CA PHE A 366 -12.43 11.26 -0.76
C PHE A 366 -11.06 10.58 -0.86
N VAL A 367 -10.33 10.87 -1.94
CA VAL A 367 -8.89 10.66 -2.05
C VAL A 367 -8.27 11.98 -2.47
N GLU A 368 -7.44 12.58 -1.62
CA GLU A 368 -6.82 13.87 -1.93
C GLU A 368 -5.33 13.91 -1.58
N ASN A 369 -4.55 14.65 -2.37
CA ASN A 369 -3.11 14.83 -2.15
C ASN A 369 -2.40 13.47 -2.19
N ALA A 370 -2.23 12.92 -3.39
CA ALA A 370 -1.44 11.71 -3.60
C ALA A 370 -0.35 11.95 -4.64
N THR A 371 0.83 11.37 -4.43
CA THR A 371 1.94 11.45 -5.38
C THR A 371 2.55 10.07 -5.59
N PHE A 372 2.67 9.68 -6.85
CA PHE A 372 3.28 8.45 -7.32
C PHE A 372 4.47 8.82 -8.20
N TYR A 373 5.69 8.55 -7.73
CA TYR A 373 6.92 9.09 -8.29
C TYR A 373 7.99 8.01 -8.48
N ASP A 374 8.72 8.01 -9.59
CA ASP A 374 9.82 7.05 -9.83
C ASP A 374 9.38 5.59 -9.67
N ILE A 375 8.50 5.16 -10.59
CA ILE A 375 7.94 3.80 -10.59
C ILE A 375 8.27 3.11 -11.92
N ARG A 376 8.78 1.89 -11.83
CA ARG A 376 9.14 1.07 -12.99
C ARG A 376 8.24 -0.16 -13.02
N MET A 377 7.66 -0.43 -14.18
CA MET A 377 6.68 -1.50 -14.34
C MET A 377 7.02 -2.38 -15.54
N LEU A 378 6.89 -3.69 -15.37
CA LEU A 378 7.04 -4.67 -16.45
C LEU A 378 5.90 -5.70 -16.36
N ASP A 379 5.23 -5.90 -17.49
CA ASP A 379 4.10 -6.84 -17.61
C ASP A 379 2.96 -6.51 -16.63
N VAL A 380 2.65 -5.23 -16.49
CA VAL A 380 1.53 -4.74 -15.68
C VAL A 380 0.40 -4.34 -16.62
N ASN A 381 -0.78 -4.98 -16.51
CA ASN A 381 -1.86 -4.79 -17.47
C ASN A 381 -2.32 -3.32 -17.51
N ASP A 382 -2.62 -2.74 -16.34
CA ASP A 382 -3.08 -1.35 -16.20
C ASP A 382 -2.13 -0.60 -15.24
N PRO A 383 -1.03 0.01 -15.74
CA PRO A 383 -0.03 0.69 -14.94
C PRO A 383 -0.61 1.78 -14.05
N ILE A 384 -1.50 2.60 -14.61
CA ILE A 384 -2.21 3.65 -13.89
C ILE A 384 -3.70 3.50 -14.20
N ILE A 385 -4.50 3.25 -13.15
CA ILE A 385 -5.94 3.09 -13.27
C ILE A 385 -6.67 3.86 -12.16
N MET A 386 -7.62 4.71 -12.55
CA MET A 386 -8.59 5.32 -11.66
C MET A 386 -9.99 4.95 -12.15
N ASP A 387 -10.71 4.16 -11.35
CA ASP A 387 -12.04 3.64 -11.71
C ASP A 387 -13.05 3.94 -10.60
N LEU A 388 -13.86 4.98 -10.83
CA LEU A 388 -14.97 5.39 -9.96
C LEU A 388 -16.28 4.68 -10.36
N ARG A 389 -16.26 3.80 -11.37
CA ARG A 389 -17.38 2.90 -11.72
C ARG A 389 -17.00 1.46 -11.38
N TYR A 390 -16.26 1.26 -10.30
CA TYR A 390 -15.79 -0.05 -9.86
C TYR A 390 -16.98 -0.99 -9.57
N PRO A 391 -16.93 -2.28 -9.99
CA PRO A 391 -18.01 -3.21 -9.73
C PRO A 391 -18.22 -3.47 -8.23
N ALA A 392 -19.48 -3.58 -7.82
CA ALA A 392 -19.86 -3.96 -6.47
C ALA A 392 -19.71 -5.48 -6.25
N TYR A 393 -18.50 -5.95 -5.94
CA TYR A 393 -18.22 -7.38 -5.73
C TYR A 393 -18.80 -7.94 -4.43
N THR A 394 -18.68 -7.21 -3.32
CA THR A 394 -19.12 -7.64 -1.98
C THR A 394 -20.58 -7.26 -1.72
N VAL A 395 -20.87 -5.95 -1.71
CA VAL A 395 -22.19 -5.37 -1.46
C VAL A 395 -22.41 -4.17 -2.35
N THR A 396 -23.67 -3.98 -2.76
CA THR A 396 -24.09 -2.80 -3.49
C THR A 396 -24.38 -1.66 -2.51
N PRO A 397 -23.72 -0.49 -2.65
CA PRO A 397 -24.05 0.69 -1.86
C PRO A 397 -25.56 1.00 -1.91
N LYS A 398 -26.16 1.31 -0.75
CA LYS A 398 -27.58 1.73 -0.65
C LYS A 398 -27.75 3.24 -0.82
N THR A 399 -26.65 3.96 -0.74
CA THR A 399 -26.61 5.41 -0.84
C THR A 399 -26.26 5.84 -2.27
N LYS A 400 -26.35 7.14 -2.55
CA LYS A 400 -25.89 7.74 -3.80
C LYS A 400 -24.74 8.73 -3.57
N ALA A 401 -24.05 8.65 -2.43
CA ALA A 401 -22.97 9.57 -2.08
C ALA A 401 -21.84 9.51 -3.12
N MET A 402 -21.42 10.67 -3.60
CA MET A 402 -20.39 10.77 -4.63
C MET A 402 -18.99 10.82 -3.99
N PRO A 403 -18.04 9.98 -4.42
CA PRO A 403 -16.65 10.09 -4.01
C PRO A 403 -15.97 11.28 -4.68
N ASN A 404 -15.04 11.93 -4.00
CA ASN A 404 -14.22 13.03 -4.56
C ASN A 404 -12.74 12.64 -4.63
N ILE A 405 -12.17 12.60 -5.84
CA ILE A 405 -10.78 12.22 -6.10
C ILE A 405 -10.06 13.42 -6.71
N LYS A 406 -9.09 14.00 -6.00
CA LYS A 406 -8.43 15.24 -6.45
C LYS A 406 -6.98 15.40 -6.03
N ASN A 407 -6.28 16.33 -6.71
CA ASN A 407 -4.89 16.70 -6.43
C ASN A 407 -3.97 15.47 -6.38
N ILE A 408 -3.84 14.79 -7.53
CA ILE A 408 -3.02 13.59 -7.67
C ILE A 408 -1.94 13.82 -8.72
N LEU A 409 -0.71 13.47 -8.37
CA LEU A 409 0.43 13.54 -9.27
C LEU A 409 0.98 12.14 -9.57
N PHE A 410 1.15 11.86 -10.86
CA PHE A 410 1.95 10.76 -11.38
C PHE A 410 3.16 11.36 -12.08
N SER A 411 4.38 11.05 -11.63
CA SER A 411 5.61 11.59 -12.21
C SER A 411 6.69 10.52 -12.37
N ASP A 412 7.41 10.56 -13.48
CA ASP A 412 8.59 9.71 -13.73
C ASP A 412 8.25 8.21 -13.65
N ILE A 413 7.20 7.81 -14.39
CA ILE A 413 6.72 6.42 -14.45
C ILE A 413 7.06 5.81 -15.79
N ASN A 414 7.70 4.64 -15.75
CA ASN A 414 8.05 3.84 -16.92
C ASN A 414 7.31 2.50 -16.89
N SER A 415 6.64 2.12 -17.98
CA SER A 415 5.99 0.80 -18.10
C SER A 415 6.26 0.12 -19.44
N ILE A 416 6.49 -1.19 -19.42
CA ILE A 416 6.67 -1.99 -20.64
C ILE A 416 5.74 -3.22 -20.59
N ALA A 417 5.20 -3.59 -21.76
CA ALA A 417 4.29 -4.73 -21.94
C ALA A 417 2.96 -4.58 -21.18
N SER A 418 2.32 -3.41 -21.31
CA SER A 418 1.02 -3.14 -20.67
C SER A 418 -0.15 -3.37 -21.60
N ARG A 419 -1.34 -3.63 -21.05
CA ARG A 419 -2.59 -3.68 -21.82
C ARG A 419 -3.09 -2.27 -22.13
N ASN A 420 -3.33 -1.44 -21.11
CA ASN A 420 -3.65 -0.03 -21.25
C ASN A 420 -2.47 0.80 -20.72
N ALA A 421 -2.22 2.00 -21.26
CA ALA A 421 -1.22 2.89 -20.67
C ALA A 421 -1.78 3.61 -19.42
N ILE A 422 -2.87 4.36 -19.60
CA ILE A 422 -3.55 5.10 -18.53
C ILE A 422 -5.05 4.92 -18.70
N PHE A 423 -5.75 4.49 -17.65
CA PHE A 423 -7.19 4.30 -17.64
C PHE A 423 -7.84 5.19 -16.59
N ILE A 424 -8.74 6.09 -17.01
CA ILE A 424 -9.45 7.02 -16.14
C ILE A 424 -10.94 6.90 -16.46
N ARG A 425 -11.72 6.46 -15.48
CA ARG A 425 -13.17 6.34 -15.59
C ARG A 425 -13.85 6.94 -14.37
N GLY A 426 -14.31 8.18 -14.53
CA GLY A 426 -15.06 8.96 -13.56
C GLY A 426 -16.57 8.95 -13.82
N PHE A 427 -17.26 10.03 -13.47
CA PHE A 427 -18.69 10.20 -13.71
C PHE A 427 -18.92 11.41 -14.62
N SER A 428 -20.07 11.46 -15.30
CA SER A 428 -20.44 12.65 -16.08
C SER A 428 -20.71 13.87 -15.18
N GLU A 429 -21.05 13.66 -13.90
CA GLU A 429 -21.13 14.72 -12.91
C GLU A 429 -19.74 15.30 -12.57
N LYS A 430 -19.67 16.64 -12.54
CA LYS A 430 -18.44 17.42 -12.29
C LYS A 430 -17.88 17.25 -10.88
N ASP A 431 -16.63 17.68 -10.69
CA ASP A 431 -15.92 17.79 -9.40
C ASP A 431 -15.69 16.46 -8.64
N ASN A 432 -15.80 15.30 -9.30
CA ASN A 432 -15.60 13.99 -8.67
C ASN A 432 -14.24 13.34 -8.96
N LEU A 433 -13.62 13.71 -10.08
CA LEU A 433 -12.29 13.23 -10.51
C LEU A 433 -11.57 14.36 -11.22
N SER A 434 -10.79 15.13 -10.47
CA SER A 434 -10.22 16.39 -10.93
C SER A 434 -8.79 16.64 -10.47
N GLU A 435 -8.12 17.62 -11.08
CA GLU A 435 -6.79 18.09 -10.65
C GLU A 435 -5.74 16.96 -10.63
N ILE A 436 -5.68 16.20 -11.73
CA ILE A 436 -4.72 15.11 -11.89
C ILE A 436 -3.62 15.52 -12.86
N SER A 437 -2.37 15.36 -12.44
CA SER A 437 -1.19 15.67 -13.25
C SER A 437 -0.39 14.42 -13.57
N PHE A 438 0.04 14.33 -14.82
CA PHE A 438 0.93 13.30 -15.36
C PHE A 438 2.16 13.98 -15.92
N LYS A 439 3.34 13.64 -15.41
CA LYS A 439 4.61 14.24 -15.82
C LYS A 439 5.65 13.16 -16.12
N ASN A 440 6.40 13.30 -17.20
CA ASN A 440 7.51 12.39 -17.54
C ASN A 440 7.06 10.92 -17.55
N ILE A 441 6.04 10.60 -18.36
CA ILE A 441 5.50 9.25 -18.47
C ILE A 441 6.00 8.62 -19.75
N SER A 442 6.56 7.40 -19.66
CA SER A 442 7.04 6.64 -20.81
C SER A 442 6.49 5.21 -20.75
N MET A 443 5.74 4.79 -21.78
CA MET A 443 5.08 3.47 -21.75
C MET A 443 5.09 2.77 -23.11
N LYS A 444 5.11 1.43 -23.06
CA LYS A 444 4.75 0.56 -24.20
C LYS A 444 3.52 -0.27 -23.85
N ALA A 445 2.43 -0.08 -24.59
CA ALA A 445 1.14 -0.69 -24.27
C ALA A 445 0.33 -1.14 -25.49
N LEU A 446 -0.64 -2.03 -25.31
CA LEU A 446 -1.57 -2.42 -26.37
C LEU A 446 -2.59 -1.32 -26.70
N ASN A 447 -3.01 -0.54 -25.70
CA ASN A 447 -3.94 0.58 -25.80
C ASN A 447 -3.31 1.82 -25.14
N GLY A 448 -3.65 3.00 -25.66
CA GLY A 448 -3.15 4.27 -25.15
C GLY A 448 -3.84 4.74 -23.88
N VAL A 449 -4.13 6.04 -23.82
CA VAL A 449 -4.80 6.73 -22.72
C VAL A 449 -6.31 6.73 -22.95
N LEU A 450 -7.09 6.29 -21.96
CA LEU A 450 -8.55 6.30 -21.98
C LEU A 450 -9.06 7.19 -20.85
N ILE A 451 -9.89 8.19 -21.18
CA ILE A 451 -10.42 9.18 -20.24
C ILE A 451 -11.93 9.31 -20.42
N ASP A 452 -12.67 9.05 -19.34
CA ASP A 452 -14.13 9.23 -19.25
C ASP A 452 -14.50 9.96 -17.96
N GLY A 453 -15.36 10.97 -18.04
CA GLY A 453 -15.94 11.61 -16.85
C GLY A 453 -14.92 12.24 -15.90
N ALA A 454 -13.92 12.95 -16.42
CA ALA A 454 -12.86 13.58 -15.63
C ALA A 454 -12.59 15.03 -16.05
N GLU A 455 -12.01 15.82 -15.15
CA GLU A 455 -11.77 17.25 -15.42
C GLU A 455 -10.41 17.75 -14.92
N ASN A 456 -9.94 18.86 -15.47
CA ASN A 456 -8.72 19.53 -15.00
C ASN A 456 -7.50 18.58 -14.97
N LEU A 457 -7.31 17.81 -16.04
CA LEU A 457 -6.18 16.89 -16.18
C LEU A 457 -5.04 17.57 -16.94
N LYS A 458 -3.81 17.39 -16.47
CA LYS A 458 -2.61 17.92 -17.11
C LYS A 458 -1.64 16.79 -17.46
N PHE A 459 -1.25 16.73 -18.72
CA PHE A 459 -0.28 15.80 -19.26
C PHE A 459 0.94 16.57 -19.76
N GLU A 460 2.12 16.27 -19.23
CA GLU A 460 3.37 16.96 -19.59
C GLU A 460 4.50 15.94 -19.83
N ASN A 461 5.12 15.99 -21.01
CA ASN A 461 6.21 15.10 -21.40
C ASN A 461 5.79 13.61 -21.35
N ILE A 462 4.94 13.22 -22.30
CA ILE A 462 4.35 11.88 -22.39
C ILE A 462 4.83 11.18 -23.66
N ASP A 463 5.47 10.02 -23.53
CA ASP A 463 5.93 9.15 -24.62
C ASP A 463 5.29 7.77 -24.49
N ILE A 464 4.16 7.55 -25.17
CA ILE A 464 3.47 6.26 -25.16
C ILE A 464 3.54 5.66 -26.56
N ASP A 465 4.17 4.50 -26.67
CA ASP A 465 4.22 3.68 -27.87
C ASP A 465 3.14 2.61 -27.80
N ILE A 466 2.15 2.69 -28.68
CA ILE A 466 1.04 1.72 -28.72
C ILE A 466 1.29 0.68 -29.81
N GLU A 467 1.13 -0.60 -29.46
CA GLU A 467 1.19 -1.69 -30.44
C GLU A 467 -0.09 -1.68 -31.29
N VAL A 468 0.01 -1.12 -32.49
CA VAL A 468 -1.15 -0.82 -33.34
C VAL A 468 -1.85 -2.11 -33.77
N LYS A 469 -3.11 -2.22 -33.35
CA LYS A 469 -4.17 -2.88 -34.13
C LYS A 469 -4.97 -1.76 -34.81
N LYS A 470 -5.49 -2.04 -36.01
CA LYS A 470 -6.35 -1.12 -36.79
C LYS A 470 -7.39 -0.43 -35.88
N ASP A 471 -7.64 0.87 -36.11
CA ASP A 471 -8.67 1.68 -35.43
C ASP A 471 -8.42 2.07 -33.96
N LYS A 472 -7.18 2.03 -33.46
CA LYS A 472 -6.82 2.54 -32.12
C LYS A 472 -6.27 3.97 -32.18
N SER A 473 -6.58 4.77 -31.15
CA SER A 473 -5.98 6.09 -30.93
C SER A 473 -4.99 6.10 -29.77
N LEU A 474 -4.09 7.09 -29.75
CA LEU A 474 -3.19 7.33 -28.61
C LEU A 474 -3.96 7.80 -27.37
N VAL A 475 -4.93 8.69 -27.55
CA VAL A 475 -5.79 9.23 -26.50
C VAL A 475 -7.25 9.12 -26.94
N SER A 476 -8.10 8.57 -26.08
CA SER A 476 -9.56 8.59 -26.24
C SER A 476 -10.20 9.35 -25.09
N VAL A 477 -11.11 10.26 -25.42
CA VAL A 477 -11.76 11.14 -24.44
C VAL A 477 -13.29 11.12 -24.62
N SER A 478 -14.02 10.93 -23.52
CA SER A 478 -15.47 11.15 -23.41
C SER A 478 -15.83 11.88 -22.11
N GLU A 479 -16.92 12.64 -22.13
CA GLU A 479 -17.51 13.30 -20.94
C GLU A 479 -16.51 14.05 -20.04
N SER A 480 -15.43 14.59 -20.63
CA SER A 480 -14.30 15.16 -19.90
C SER A 480 -13.94 16.54 -20.45
N PHE A 481 -13.45 17.42 -19.58
CA PHE A 481 -13.16 18.82 -19.96
C PHE A 481 -11.97 19.39 -19.19
N ASN A 482 -11.41 20.51 -19.67
CA ASN A 482 -10.19 21.13 -19.13
C ASN A 482 -8.99 20.18 -19.12
N LEU A 483 -8.70 19.57 -20.27
CA LEU A 483 -7.55 18.67 -20.45
C LEU A 483 -6.41 19.44 -21.11
N ILE A 484 -5.20 19.39 -20.56
CA ILE A 484 -4.04 20.10 -21.10
C ILE A 484 -2.98 19.08 -21.48
N PHE A 485 -2.54 19.09 -22.74
CA PHE A 485 -1.46 18.22 -23.22
C PHE A 485 -0.26 19.04 -23.70
N LYS A 486 0.88 18.87 -23.02
CA LYS A 486 2.15 19.51 -23.32
C LYS A 486 3.22 18.46 -23.64
N LYS A 487 3.88 18.58 -24.79
CA LYS A 487 4.95 17.65 -25.22
C LYS A 487 4.50 16.18 -25.15
N ILE A 488 3.40 15.85 -25.82
CA ILE A 488 2.93 14.48 -25.97
C ILE A 488 3.39 13.95 -27.32
N LYS A 489 4.05 12.79 -27.31
CA LYS A 489 4.57 12.16 -28.53
C LYS A 489 3.54 11.21 -29.10
N CYS A 490 3.17 11.46 -30.36
CA CYS A 490 2.30 10.59 -31.15
C CYS A 490 3.07 10.09 -32.36
N ASN A 491 3.60 8.86 -32.27
CA ASN A 491 4.44 8.24 -33.30
C ASN A 491 3.72 8.16 -34.65
N ASP A 492 4.46 8.21 -35.76
CA ASP A 492 3.89 8.26 -37.12
C ASP A 492 3.10 7.00 -37.52
N ASN A 493 3.34 5.88 -36.83
CA ASN A 493 2.57 4.65 -37.00
C ASN A 493 1.16 4.73 -36.40
N ILE A 494 0.84 5.77 -35.62
CA ILE A 494 -0.47 6.01 -35.03
C ILE A 494 -1.24 6.98 -35.91
N GLU A 495 -2.22 6.51 -36.68
CA GLU A 495 -3.00 7.38 -37.57
C GLU A 495 -3.79 8.45 -36.78
N ILE A 496 -4.44 8.03 -35.69
CA ILE A 496 -5.33 8.88 -34.89
C ILE A 496 -4.69 9.15 -33.52
N CYS A 497 -4.21 10.36 -33.28
CA CYS A 497 -3.64 10.73 -31.97
C CYS A 497 -4.73 10.93 -30.92
N PHE A 498 -5.78 11.67 -31.27
CA PHE A 498 -6.88 11.95 -30.36
C PHE A 498 -8.19 11.52 -30.98
N ARG A 499 -8.95 10.75 -30.23
CA ARG A 499 -10.33 10.42 -30.54
C ARG A 499 -11.24 11.00 -29.46
N ILE A 500 -12.21 11.79 -29.86
CA ILE A 500 -13.06 12.58 -28.95
C ILE A 500 -14.52 12.22 -29.20
N LEU A 501 -15.26 11.90 -28.14
CA LEU A 501 -16.72 11.78 -28.19
C LEU A 501 -17.35 13.17 -28.23
N GLY A 502 -18.15 13.46 -29.26
CA GLY A 502 -18.79 14.76 -29.47
C GLY A 502 -18.24 15.50 -30.69
N GLU A 503 -18.73 16.72 -30.92
CA GLU A 503 -18.48 17.48 -32.16
C GLU A 503 -17.34 18.50 -32.06
N GLU A 504 -16.81 18.75 -30.85
CA GLU A 504 -15.79 19.79 -30.63
C GLU A 504 -14.81 19.44 -29.52
N LEU A 505 -13.68 20.16 -29.49
CA LEU A 505 -12.59 20.03 -28.52
C LEU A 505 -12.94 20.51 -27.10
N GLY A 506 -14.20 20.76 -26.77
CA GLY A 506 -14.65 21.53 -25.59
C GLY A 506 -13.76 21.38 -24.34
N GLY A 507 -12.84 22.32 -24.13
CA GLY A 507 -11.92 22.33 -22.98
C GLY A 507 -10.62 21.52 -23.10
N ILE A 508 -10.23 21.03 -24.28
CA ILE A 508 -8.97 20.31 -24.53
C ILE A 508 -7.94 21.26 -25.17
N ASP A 509 -6.83 21.53 -24.49
CA ASP A 509 -5.73 22.37 -24.97
C ASP A 509 -4.56 21.53 -25.50
N LEU A 510 -4.31 21.67 -26.81
CA LEU A 510 -3.25 20.98 -27.54
C LEU A 510 -2.16 21.95 -28.09
N LYS A 511 -2.19 23.24 -27.72
CA LYS A 511 -1.31 24.28 -28.29
C LYS A 511 0.18 23.96 -28.12
N GLU A 512 0.55 23.37 -27.00
CA GLU A 512 1.91 22.98 -26.66
C GLU A 512 2.14 21.46 -26.78
N SER A 513 1.24 20.73 -27.46
CA SER A 513 1.34 19.27 -27.60
C SER A 513 2.62 18.83 -28.30
N GLY A 514 3.10 19.60 -29.28
CA GLY A 514 4.25 19.26 -30.12
C GLY A 514 3.93 18.28 -31.26
N ILE A 515 2.64 17.98 -31.51
CA ILE A 515 2.21 17.10 -32.60
C ILE A 515 2.02 17.90 -33.90
N SER A 516 2.75 17.52 -34.94
CA SER A 516 2.58 18.05 -36.30
C SER A 516 1.26 17.59 -36.91
N ASN A 517 0.61 18.46 -37.71
CA ASN A 517 -0.66 18.19 -38.39
C ASN A 517 -1.78 17.67 -37.47
N ILE A 518 -1.85 18.17 -36.23
CA ILE A 518 -2.79 17.69 -35.21
C ILE A 518 -4.24 17.62 -35.70
N ASN A 519 -4.69 18.60 -36.49
CA ASN A 519 -6.06 18.62 -37.04
C ASN A 519 -6.38 17.42 -37.93
N GLU A 520 -5.39 16.88 -38.65
CA GLU A 520 -5.55 15.70 -39.51
C GLU A 520 -5.47 14.39 -38.70
N ARG A 521 -4.89 14.45 -37.50
CA ARG A 521 -4.66 13.30 -36.59
C ARG A 521 -5.68 13.27 -35.45
N MET A 522 -6.78 14.00 -35.60
CA MET A 522 -7.89 14.05 -34.67
C MET A 522 -9.14 13.44 -35.30
N GLN A 523 -9.87 12.65 -34.52
CA GLN A 523 -11.15 12.08 -34.92
C GLN A 523 -12.23 12.46 -33.91
N PHE A 524 -13.31 13.05 -34.41
CA PHE A 524 -14.54 13.25 -33.65
C PHE A 524 -15.53 12.14 -34.00
N THR A 525 -16.21 11.59 -33.00
CA THR A 525 -17.22 10.55 -33.20
C THR A 525 -18.40 10.76 -32.26
N GLN A 526 -19.55 10.21 -32.64
CA GLN A 526 -20.76 10.14 -31.80
C GLN A 526 -20.94 8.74 -31.17
N ASP A 527 -20.02 7.80 -31.44
CA ASP A 527 -20.13 6.42 -30.95
C ASP A 527 -19.72 6.28 -29.47
N GLU A 528 -20.65 5.83 -28.61
CA GLU A 528 -20.47 5.72 -27.15
C GLU A 528 -19.48 4.62 -26.67
N LYS A 529 -18.80 3.88 -27.56
CA LYS A 529 -18.12 2.62 -27.20
C LYS A 529 -16.61 2.71 -26.90
N PHE A 530 -16.14 3.75 -26.21
CA PHE A 530 -14.73 3.77 -25.76
C PHE A 530 -14.44 2.80 -24.62
N PHE A 531 -15.46 2.47 -23.85
CA PHE A 531 -15.36 1.67 -22.64
C PHE A 531 -16.33 0.49 -22.77
N GLU A 532 -15.87 -0.63 -23.33
CA GLU A 532 -16.62 -1.89 -23.20
C GLU A 532 -16.42 -2.44 -21.78
N ASN A 533 -17.53 -2.87 -21.15
CA ASN A 533 -17.62 -3.27 -19.74
C ASN A 533 -16.69 -4.42 -19.34
#